data_AF-A0A968Q918-F1
#
_entry.id   AF-A0A968Q918-F1
#
_cell.length_a   1.000
_cell.length_b   1.000
_cell.length_c   1.000
_cell.angle_alpha   90.00
_cell.angle_beta   90.00
_cell.angle_gamma   90.00
#
_symmetry.space_group_name_H-M   'P 1'
#
loop_
_entity.id
_entity.type
_entity.pdbx_description
1 polymer ?
#
loop_
_entity_poly.entity_id
_entity_poly.type
_entity_poly.pdbx_seq_one_letter_code
_entity_poly.pdbx_strand_id
1 'polypeptide(L)'
;MTASAQTPEPLSPSDTKVAELAPEQTSNPQLLESAWKKHDVFDQNASQAQQRFFFLRRLLTYLSILIVVLAVAQPVILNQVIVKELRSIETSPSRSEIRAEQLQALQDDINSLSLARLWNERKYRALAATNFFLILFPIVMTGLRAFSVKFDRGSSWVLLRGSAESLKMEIYYYRTRVKPYDQNRHQVLAEKLQMISERVKGSAVHQSALSPYEGEPPKRMELGLVIVLLSRPLMWLNRQIQRVWQFLFKVEEVLVNKIDNTGEQRYTDLDVQAYLRSRLEDQFDWYRGKAKLYNRRYQIFQSSVYIFGGLGTFLAATGLQNWVAVTAALAGAFVTYLEYRRIEATLVGYNQAADALYDIRAWWYSLPDTAKADPKNFEKLVINTEETIRSEHNSWLQDMQDRLANLYESTSERSKSETDLASPSPSPAAEPQGKPKDNEADQGNDEGHTSQL
;
A
#
# COMPACT_ATOMS: atom_id res chain seq x y z
N MET A 1 -3.97 -13.77 98.95
CA MET A 1 -4.80 -14.11 97.78
C MET A 1 -5.54 -12.83 97.38
N THR A 2 -4.90 -11.94 96.62
CA THR A 2 -4.82 -11.86 95.13
C THR A 2 -6.18 -11.58 94.48
N ALA A 3 -6.35 -10.63 93.57
CA ALA A 3 -5.50 -9.56 93.04
C ALA A 3 -6.40 -8.62 92.22
N SER A 4 -6.00 -7.36 92.14
CA SER A 4 -6.63 -6.26 91.41
C SER A 4 -6.82 -6.57 89.93
N ALA A 5 -8.00 -6.28 89.38
CA ALA A 5 -8.27 -6.33 87.95
C ALA A 5 -7.79 -5.03 87.29
N GLN A 6 -6.82 -5.16 86.39
CA GLN A 6 -6.18 -4.09 85.64
C GLN A 6 -6.78 -4.05 84.23
N THR A 7 -7.34 -2.92 83.84
CA THR A 7 -7.93 -2.62 82.54
C THR A 7 -6.85 -2.59 81.45
N PRO A 8 -7.05 -3.18 80.26
CA PRO A 8 -6.23 -2.87 79.10
C PRO A 8 -6.81 -1.68 78.33
N GLU A 9 -5.93 -0.72 78.12
CA GLU A 9 -6.04 0.52 77.35
C GLU A 9 -6.28 0.23 75.84
N PRO A 10 -7.14 0.98 75.13
CA PRO A 10 -7.32 0.81 73.69
C PRO A 10 -6.12 1.39 72.91
N LEU A 11 -5.55 0.55 72.04
CA LEU A 11 -4.42 0.87 71.16
C LEU A 11 -4.73 2.05 70.21
N SER A 12 -3.77 2.97 70.15
CA SER A 12 -3.70 4.18 69.31
C SER A 12 -3.86 3.88 67.80
N PRO A 13 -4.56 4.73 67.03
CA PRO A 13 -4.67 4.64 65.58
C PRO A 13 -3.44 5.30 64.94
N SER A 14 -2.31 4.64 65.06
CA SER A 14 -1.06 5.09 64.45
C SER A 14 -0.29 3.86 64.03
N ASP A 15 -0.66 3.29 62.88
CA ASP A 15 0.21 2.55 61.96
C ASP A 15 -0.62 1.96 60.81
N THR A 16 -1.10 2.83 59.94
CA THR A 16 -1.32 2.47 58.54
C THR A 16 -0.68 3.56 57.70
N LYS A 17 0.65 3.62 57.76
CA LYS A 17 1.46 4.22 56.70
C LYS A 17 1.18 3.41 55.44
N VAL A 18 0.18 3.83 54.67
CA VAL A 18 0.20 3.63 53.22
C VAL A 18 1.53 4.21 52.79
N ALA A 19 2.48 3.35 52.42
CA ALA A 19 3.78 3.78 51.92
C ALA A 19 3.53 4.66 50.69
N GLU A 20 3.65 5.98 50.89
CA GLU A 20 3.65 6.97 49.84
C GLU A 20 4.88 6.68 48.98
N LEU A 21 4.68 5.90 47.91
CA LEU A 21 5.71 5.58 46.93
C LEU A 21 6.31 6.90 46.44
N ALA A 22 7.64 6.99 46.43
CA ALA A 22 8.35 8.22 46.07
C ALA A 22 7.84 8.76 44.71
N PRO A 23 7.79 10.09 44.50
CA PRO A 23 7.20 10.69 43.29
C PRO A 23 7.84 10.22 41.96
N GLU A 24 9.10 9.76 41.98
CA GLU A 24 9.75 9.13 40.81
C GLU A 24 9.19 7.75 40.42
N GLN A 25 8.49 7.09 41.34
CA GLN A 25 7.91 5.75 41.14
C GLN A 25 6.50 5.78 40.56
N THR A 26 5.83 6.93 40.42
CA THR A 26 4.49 7.04 39.81
C THR A 26 4.54 7.58 38.39
N SER A 27 3.66 7.11 37.49
CA SER A 27 3.73 7.50 36.07
C SER A 27 3.57 9.01 35.95
N ASN A 28 4.30 9.65 35.04
CA ASN A 28 4.14 11.08 34.77
C ASN A 28 3.08 11.26 33.66
N PRO A 29 1.86 11.74 33.98
CA PRO A 29 0.77 11.81 33.01
C PRO A 29 1.07 12.78 31.87
N GLN A 30 1.76 13.89 32.14
CA GLN A 30 2.14 14.89 31.12
C GLN A 30 3.14 14.31 30.11
N LEU A 31 4.10 13.52 30.59
CA LEU A 31 5.05 12.83 29.71
C LEU A 31 4.35 11.79 28.83
N LEU A 32 3.43 11.01 29.40
CA LEU A 32 2.63 10.04 28.66
C LEU A 32 1.68 10.72 27.66
N GLU A 33 1.07 11.85 28.03
CA GLU A 33 0.24 12.66 27.14
C GLU A 33 1.04 13.16 25.94
N SER A 34 2.23 13.72 26.18
CA SER A 34 3.14 14.16 25.12
C SER A 34 3.56 13.00 24.20
N ALA A 35 3.87 11.83 24.78
CA ALA A 35 4.22 10.63 24.03
C ALA A 35 3.08 10.15 23.12
N TRP A 36 1.86 10.06 23.67
CA TRP A 36 0.66 9.67 22.91
C TRP A 36 0.28 10.70 21.84
N LYS A 37 0.36 11.99 22.15
CA LYS A 37 0.11 13.05 21.16
C LYS A 37 1.08 12.95 19.99
N LYS A 38 2.36 12.69 20.25
CA LYS A 38 3.37 12.49 19.20
C LYS A 38 3.11 11.22 18.38
N HIS A 39 2.76 10.11 19.05
CA HIS A 39 2.32 8.88 18.39
C HIS A 39 1.14 9.17 17.43
N ASP A 40 0.12 9.86 17.91
CA ASP A 40 -1.09 10.13 17.13
C ASP A 40 -0.80 11.03 15.93
N VAL A 41 0.08 12.03 16.08
CA VAL A 41 0.56 12.85 14.96
C VAL A 41 1.25 11.98 13.91
N PHE A 42 2.17 11.09 14.31
CA PHE A 42 2.86 10.20 13.36
C PHE A 42 1.90 9.21 12.69
N ASP A 43 1.00 8.59 13.45
CA ASP A 43 0.04 7.62 12.93
C ASP A 43 -0.95 8.26 11.94
N GLN A 44 -1.48 9.44 12.27
CA GLN A 44 -2.39 10.17 11.38
C GLN A 44 -1.69 10.60 10.10
N ASN A 45 -0.47 11.15 10.19
CA ASN A 45 0.31 11.54 9.01
C ASN A 45 0.68 10.32 8.15
N ALA A 46 1.06 9.20 8.79
CA ALA A 46 1.31 7.94 8.10
C ALA A 46 0.06 7.47 7.34
N SER A 47 -1.10 7.45 8.00
CA SER A 47 -2.37 7.04 7.38
C SER A 47 -2.76 7.95 6.21
N GLN A 48 -2.63 9.26 6.35
CA GLN A 48 -2.92 10.21 5.26
C GLN A 48 -1.98 10.02 4.07
N ALA A 49 -0.66 9.92 4.31
CA ALA A 49 0.32 9.71 3.27
C ALA A 49 0.15 8.35 2.58
N GLN A 50 -0.12 7.30 3.36
CA GLN A 50 -0.45 5.96 2.86
C GLN A 50 -1.70 5.99 1.97
N GLN A 51 -2.76 6.70 2.38
CA GLN A 51 -3.98 6.84 1.57
C GLN A 51 -3.73 7.55 0.25
N ARG A 52 -2.93 8.62 0.24
CA ARG A 52 -2.54 9.34 -0.99
C ARG A 52 -1.79 8.43 -1.95
N PHE A 53 -0.83 7.67 -1.42
CA PHE A 53 -0.05 6.70 -2.17
C PHE A 53 -0.92 5.62 -2.82
N PHE A 54 -1.76 4.94 -2.04
CA PHE A 54 -2.67 3.94 -2.59
C PHE A 54 -3.77 4.53 -3.49
N PHE A 55 -4.11 5.81 -3.32
CA PHE A 55 -5.05 6.50 -4.20
C PHE A 55 -4.44 6.71 -5.59
N LEU A 56 -3.23 7.26 -5.68
CA LEU A 56 -2.54 7.51 -6.95
C LEU A 56 -2.31 6.20 -7.73
N ARG A 57 -1.93 5.13 -7.05
CA ARG A 57 -1.74 3.82 -7.69
C ARG A 57 -3.02 3.23 -8.24
N ARG A 58 -4.12 3.29 -7.48
CA ARG A 58 -5.44 2.86 -7.97
C ARG A 58 -5.84 3.66 -9.21
N LEU A 59 -5.62 4.97 -9.21
CA LEU A 59 -5.88 5.82 -10.36
C LEU A 59 -5.06 5.39 -11.58
N LEU A 60 -3.77 5.08 -11.42
CA LEU A 60 -2.93 4.56 -12.51
C LEU A 60 -3.45 3.21 -13.06
N THR A 61 -3.83 2.28 -12.19
CA THR A 61 -4.38 0.98 -12.60
C THR A 61 -5.74 1.12 -13.31
N TYR A 62 -6.61 2.01 -12.85
CA TYR A 62 -7.88 2.26 -13.54
C TYR A 62 -7.67 2.91 -14.90
N LEU A 63 -6.73 3.85 -14.99
CA LEU A 63 -6.39 4.50 -16.25
C LEU A 63 -5.80 3.50 -17.24
N SER A 64 -4.94 2.58 -16.81
CA SER A 64 -4.37 1.54 -17.69
C SER A 64 -5.45 0.59 -18.22
N ILE A 65 -6.38 0.14 -17.36
CA ILE A 65 -7.51 -0.70 -17.81
C ILE A 65 -8.40 0.07 -18.79
N LEU A 66 -8.67 1.35 -18.51
CA LEU A 66 -9.52 2.18 -19.37
C LEU A 66 -8.90 2.39 -20.76
N ILE A 67 -7.58 2.58 -20.83
CA ILE A 67 -6.86 2.66 -22.12
C ILE A 67 -7.05 1.36 -22.92
N VAL A 68 -6.91 0.19 -22.29
CA VAL A 68 -7.11 -1.09 -22.97
C VAL A 68 -8.55 -1.25 -23.45
N VAL A 69 -9.54 -0.90 -22.61
CA VAL A 69 -10.97 -0.94 -22.98
C VAL A 69 -11.25 -0.02 -24.18
N LEU A 70 -10.71 1.21 -24.17
CA LEU A 70 -10.88 2.13 -25.28
C LEU A 70 -10.20 1.64 -26.56
N ALA A 71 -9.00 1.07 -26.46
CA ALA A 71 -8.27 0.54 -27.59
C ALA A 71 -9.02 -0.62 -28.26
N VAL A 72 -9.68 -1.46 -27.45
CA VAL A 72 -10.53 -2.55 -27.92
C VAL A 72 -11.88 -2.05 -28.47
N ALA A 73 -12.46 -1.02 -27.86
CA ALA A 73 -13.75 -0.47 -28.28
C ALA A 73 -13.66 0.34 -29.57
N GLN A 74 -12.52 0.99 -29.83
CA GLN A 74 -12.28 1.83 -31.01
C GLN A 74 -12.63 1.13 -32.33
N PRO A 75 -12.09 -0.07 -32.66
CA PRO A 75 -12.40 -0.72 -33.93
C PRO A 75 -13.86 -1.17 -34.00
N VAL A 76 -14.49 -1.51 -32.87
CA VAL A 76 -15.91 -1.89 -32.83
C VAL A 76 -16.81 -0.70 -33.16
N ILE A 77 -16.53 0.47 -32.57
CA ILE A 77 -17.28 1.72 -32.83
C ILE A 77 -17.10 2.14 -34.29
N LEU A 78 -15.87 2.08 -34.80
CA LEU A 78 -15.54 2.41 -36.18
C LEU A 78 -16.32 1.53 -37.17
N ASN A 79 -16.33 0.21 -36.96
CA ASN A 79 -17.11 -0.71 -37.79
C ASN A 79 -18.62 -0.41 -37.74
N GLN A 80 -19.18 -0.06 -36.59
CA GLN A 80 -20.60 0.30 -36.48
C GLN A 80 -20.94 1.57 -37.27
N VAL A 81 -20.03 2.55 -37.29
CA VAL A 81 -20.18 3.78 -38.07
C VAL A 81 -20.15 3.46 -39.57
N ILE A 82 -19.15 2.70 -40.01
CA ILE A 82 -18.97 2.32 -41.43
C ILE A 82 -20.19 1.56 -41.95
N VAL A 83 -20.68 0.56 -41.20
CA VAL A 83 -21.86 -0.23 -41.59
C VAL A 83 -23.12 0.63 -41.71
N LYS A 84 -23.29 1.64 -40.85
CA LYS A 84 -24.41 2.59 -40.93
C LYS A 84 -24.30 3.48 -42.17
N GLU A 85 -23.10 3.95 -42.49
CA GLU A 85 -22.89 4.82 -43.66
C GLU A 85 -23.09 4.04 -44.95
N LEU A 86 -22.57 2.81 -45.06
CA LEU A 86 -22.82 1.94 -46.22
C LEU A 86 -24.31 1.66 -46.42
N ARG A 87 -25.06 1.37 -45.35
CA ARG A 87 -26.51 1.17 -45.44
C ARG A 87 -27.25 2.41 -45.95
N SER A 88 -26.70 3.61 -45.75
CA SER A 88 -27.27 4.85 -46.29
C SER A 88 -26.94 5.10 -47.76
N ILE A 89 -25.88 4.48 -48.28
CA ILE A 89 -25.42 4.59 -49.67
C ILE A 89 -26.04 3.49 -50.56
N GLU A 90 -26.28 2.31 -50.01
CA GLU A 90 -26.66 1.10 -50.76
C GLU A 90 -28.19 1.02 -50.96
N THR A 91 -28.70 1.58 -52.06
CA THR A 91 -30.09 1.41 -52.53
C THR A 91 -30.26 0.32 -53.61
N SER A 92 -29.18 -0.34 -54.04
CA SER A 92 -29.19 -1.36 -55.11
C SER A 92 -28.36 -2.59 -54.76
N PRO A 93 -28.74 -3.81 -55.21
CA PRO A 93 -28.06 -5.05 -54.84
C PRO A 93 -26.77 -5.24 -55.64
N SER A 94 -25.62 -4.83 -55.10
CA SER A 94 -24.29 -5.02 -55.72
C SER A 94 -23.52 -6.26 -55.21
N ARG A 95 -22.60 -6.76 -56.06
CA ARG A 95 -21.68 -7.89 -55.81
C ARG A 95 -20.80 -7.66 -54.57
N SER A 96 -20.49 -8.75 -53.86
CA SER A 96 -19.68 -8.77 -52.63
C SER A 96 -18.26 -8.17 -52.75
N GLU A 97 -17.66 -8.22 -53.95
CA GLU A 97 -16.31 -7.69 -54.21
C GLU A 97 -16.30 -6.15 -54.17
N ILE A 98 -17.31 -5.50 -54.78
CA ILE A 98 -17.45 -4.03 -54.79
C ILE A 98 -17.63 -3.51 -53.36
N ARG A 99 -18.31 -4.28 -52.50
CA ARG A 99 -18.55 -3.94 -51.10
C ARG A 99 -17.25 -3.93 -50.27
N ALA A 100 -16.31 -4.82 -50.54
CA ALA A 100 -15.03 -4.88 -49.82
C ALA A 100 -14.13 -3.68 -50.15
N GLU A 101 -14.08 -3.30 -51.43
CA GLU A 101 -13.33 -2.13 -51.90
C GLU A 101 -13.93 -0.82 -51.35
N GLN A 102 -15.26 -0.70 -51.38
CA GLN A 102 -15.97 0.44 -50.77
C GLN A 102 -15.77 0.53 -49.25
N LEU A 103 -15.75 -0.61 -48.55
CA LEU A 103 -15.46 -0.68 -47.11
C LEU A 103 -14.07 -0.12 -46.80
N GLN A 104 -13.07 -0.51 -47.59
CA GLN A 104 -11.69 -0.09 -47.38
C GLN A 104 -11.49 1.40 -47.68
N ALA A 105 -12.04 1.91 -48.78
CA ALA A 105 -11.99 3.33 -49.11
C ALA A 105 -12.67 4.21 -48.03
N LEU A 106 -13.84 3.78 -47.53
CA LEU A 106 -14.56 4.53 -46.48
C LEU A 106 -13.81 4.49 -45.14
N GLN A 107 -13.15 3.38 -44.83
CA GLN A 107 -12.30 3.23 -43.65
C GLN A 107 -11.09 4.17 -43.71
N ASP A 108 -10.43 4.27 -44.86
CA ASP A 108 -9.28 5.15 -45.07
C ASP A 108 -9.69 6.63 -45.01
N ASP A 109 -10.82 6.99 -45.63
CA ASP A 109 -11.39 8.33 -45.52
C ASP A 109 -11.66 8.71 -44.06
N ILE A 110 -12.33 7.83 -43.30
CA ILE A 110 -12.64 8.10 -41.88
C ILE A 110 -11.37 8.21 -41.03
N ASN A 111 -10.34 7.39 -41.30
CA ASN A 111 -9.06 7.46 -40.60
C ASN A 111 -8.28 8.75 -40.92
N SER A 112 -8.46 9.31 -42.11
CA SER A 112 -7.83 10.58 -42.52
C SER A 112 -8.50 11.83 -41.92
N LEU A 113 -9.71 11.70 -41.38
CA LEU A 113 -10.45 12.83 -40.82
C LEU A 113 -9.79 13.36 -39.53
N SER A 114 -9.63 14.68 -39.46
CA SER A 114 -9.18 15.33 -38.24
C SER A 114 -10.19 15.18 -37.09
N LEU A 115 -9.71 15.16 -35.85
CA LEU A 115 -10.56 15.10 -34.65
C LEU A 115 -11.62 16.19 -34.62
N ALA A 116 -11.30 17.40 -35.08
CA ALA A 116 -12.24 18.52 -35.14
C ALA A 116 -13.42 18.22 -36.07
N ARG A 117 -13.16 17.56 -37.20
CA ARG A 117 -14.18 17.18 -38.17
C ARG A 117 -15.04 16.02 -37.67
N LEU A 118 -14.41 15.02 -37.03
CA LEU A 118 -15.12 13.92 -36.37
C LEU A 118 -16.02 14.40 -35.22
N TRP A 119 -15.61 15.45 -34.49
CA TRP A 119 -16.38 15.98 -33.37
C TRP A 119 -17.63 16.77 -33.78
N ASN A 120 -17.52 17.51 -34.89
CA ASN A 120 -18.60 18.37 -35.37
C ASN A 120 -19.83 17.55 -35.81
N GLU A 121 -19.58 16.43 -36.47
CA GLU A 121 -20.61 15.54 -37.00
C GLU A 121 -21.19 14.62 -35.93
N ARG A 122 -22.51 14.70 -35.68
CA ARG A 122 -23.18 13.87 -34.65
C ARG A 122 -22.93 12.37 -34.84
N LYS A 123 -22.80 11.92 -36.09
CA LYS A 123 -22.54 10.51 -36.44
C LYS A 123 -21.20 9.99 -35.92
N TYR A 124 -20.17 10.85 -35.91
CA TYR A 124 -18.80 10.46 -35.57
C TYR A 124 -18.39 10.83 -34.14
N ARG A 125 -19.24 11.49 -33.36
CA ARG A 125 -18.93 11.93 -31.98
C ARG A 125 -18.40 10.85 -31.06
N ALA A 126 -18.96 9.64 -31.11
CA ALA A 126 -18.50 8.53 -30.28
C ALA A 126 -17.08 8.09 -30.65
N LEU A 127 -16.78 8.00 -31.96
CA LEU A 127 -15.45 7.71 -32.47
C LEU A 127 -14.46 8.83 -32.14
N ALA A 128 -14.88 10.09 -32.31
CA ALA A 128 -14.10 11.27 -31.96
C ALA A 128 -13.72 11.29 -30.47
N ALA A 129 -14.68 10.99 -29.58
CA ALA A 129 -14.46 10.89 -28.15
C ALA A 129 -13.47 9.78 -27.79
N THR A 130 -13.65 8.58 -28.35
CA THR A 130 -12.71 7.46 -28.13
C THR A 130 -11.29 7.80 -28.57
N ASN A 131 -11.12 8.36 -29.77
CA ASN A 131 -9.81 8.75 -30.29
C ASN A 131 -9.17 9.86 -29.43
N PHE A 132 -9.96 10.85 -29.01
CA PHE A 132 -9.49 11.90 -28.11
C PHE A 132 -8.99 11.33 -26.77
N PHE A 133 -9.75 10.42 -26.14
CA PHE A 133 -9.35 9.82 -24.87
C PHE A 133 -8.17 8.85 -24.99
N LEU A 134 -8.03 8.16 -26.12
CA LEU A 134 -6.86 7.33 -26.43
C LEU A 134 -5.56 8.13 -26.51
N ILE A 135 -5.63 9.43 -26.85
CA ILE A 135 -4.47 10.33 -26.82
C ILE A 135 -4.31 10.94 -25.43
N LEU A 136 -5.41 11.40 -24.82
CA LEU A 136 -5.38 12.11 -23.54
C LEU A 136 -4.90 11.20 -22.39
N PHE A 137 -5.43 9.98 -22.28
CA PHE A 137 -5.16 9.13 -21.12
C PHE A 137 -3.71 8.66 -21.01
N PRO A 138 -3.00 8.26 -22.07
CA PRO A 138 -1.56 7.99 -21.98
C PRO A 138 -0.76 9.21 -21.52
N ILE A 139 -1.07 10.42 -22.00
CA ILE A 139 -0.39 11.65 -21.57
C ILE A 139 -0.63 11.90 -20.09
N VAL A 140 -1.88 11.77 -19.63
CA VAL A 140 -2.23 11.89 -18.20
C VAL A 140 -1.53 10.81 -17.39
N MET A 141 -1.42 9.59 -17.90
CA MET A 141 -0.76 8.46 -17.24
C MET A 141 0.74 8.73 -17.04
N THR A 142 1.43 9.24 -18.06
CA THR A 142 2.84 9.63 -17.99
C THR A 142 3.05 10.79 -17.01
N GLY A 143 2.23 11.84 -17.09
CA GLY A 143 2.28 12.97 -16.17
C GLY A 143 2.02 12.55 -14.72
N LEU A 144 1.06 11.65 -14.49
CA LEU A 144 0.73 11.14 -13.16
C LEU A 144 1.82 10.22 -12.60
N ARG A 145 2.48 9.42 -13.45
CA ARG A 145 3.65 8.62 -13.04
C ARG A 145 4.81 9.51 -12.60
N ALA A 146 5.15 10.53 -13.40
CA ALA A 146 6.20 11.48 -13.06
C ALA A 146 5.86 12.25 -11.76
N PHE A 147 4.60 12.64 -11.59
CA PHE A 147 4.11 13.25 -10.35
C PHE A 147 4.26 12.31 -9.15
N SER A 148 3.86 11.03 -9.29
CA SER A 148 3.97 10.03 -8.24
C SER A 148 5.42 9.79 -7.82
N VAL A 149 6.37 9.69 -8.77
CA VAL A 149 7.79 9.55 -8.44
C VAL A 149 8.33 10.76 -7.68
N LYS A 150 7.96 11.98 -8.09
CA LYS A 150 8.50 13.22 -7.52
C LYS A 150 7.90 13.58 -6.16
N PHE A 151 6.60 13.42 -5.99
CA PHE A 151 5.86 13.92 -4.83
C PHE A 151 5.46 12.86 -3.82
N ASP A 152 5.51 11.58 -4.20
CA ASP A 152 4.96 10.49 -3.42
C ASP A 152 6.07 9.48 -3.10
N ARG A 153 7.20 9.96 -2.55
CA ARG A 153 8.26 9.10 -1.98
C ARG A 153 7.64 8.31 -0.84
N GLY A 154 7.07 7.15 -1.17
CA GLY A 154 6.36 6.25 -0.25
C GLY A 154 7.17 5.85 0.99
N SER A 155 8.48 6.13 1.05
CA SER A 155 9.26 5.98 2.28
C SER A 155 8.72 6.80 3.44
N SER A 156 8.06 7.93 3.17
CA SER A 156 7.62 8.86 4.23
C SER A 156 6.55 8.26 5.13
N TRP A 157 5.53 7.61 4.56
CA TRP A 157 4.46 6.99 5.34
C TRP A 157 4.95 5.73 6.07
N VAL A 158 5.88 4.98 5.46
CA VAL A 158 6.51 3.81 6.09
C VAL A 158 7.34 4.22 7.29
N LEU A 159 8.17 5.27 7.16
CA LEU A 159 8.97 5.77 8.27
C LEU A 159 8.09 6.31 9.40
N LEU A 160 7.07 7.10 9.08
CA LEU A 160 6.14 7.63 10.08
C LEU A 160 5.41 6.50 10.81
N ARG A 161 4.97 5.47 10.10
CA ARG A 161 4.34 4.29 10.70
C ARG A 161 5.30 3.55 11.62
N GLY A 162 6.54 3.33 11.15
CA GLY A 162 7.62 2.73 11.95
C GLY A 162 7.91 3.50 13.23
N SER A 163 7.97 4.83 13.15
CA SER A 163 8.16 5.70 14.31
C SER A 163 6.95 5.67 15.24
N ALA A 164 5.71 5.66 14.73
CA ALA A 164 4.52 5.54 15.55
C ALA A 164 4.51 4.21 16.35
N GLU A 165 4.73 3.07 15.69
CA GLU A 165 4.75 1.78 16.39
C GLU A 165 5.91 1.69 17.39
N SER A 166 7.08 2.26 17.07
CA SER A 166 8.20 2.37 18.01
C SER A 166 7.83 3.19 19.25
N LEU A 167 7.16 4.34 19.08
CA LEU A 167 6.67 5.16 20.20
C LEU A 167 5.67 4.39 21.05
N LYS A 168 4.72 3.70 20.42
CA LYS A 168 3.68 2.92 21.10
C LYS A 168 4.32 1.86 22.00
N MET A 169 5.33 1.16 21.49
CA MET A 169 6.08 0.15 22.23
C MET A 169 6.80 0.73 23.45
N GLU A 170 7.52 1.85 23.28
CA GLU A 170 8.23 2.51 24.40
C GLU A 170 7.25 3.00 25.48
N ILE A 171 6.04 3.43 25.09
CA ILE A 171 4.97 3.77 26.03
C ILE A 171 4.55 2.53 26.85
N TYR A 172 4.40 1.35 26.23
CA TYR A 172 4.04 0.13 26.96
C TYR A 172 5.16 -0.37 27.88
N TYR A 173 6.43 -0.29 27.46
CA TYR A 173 7.56 -0.60 28.34
C TYR A 173 7.64 0.36 29.54
N TYR A 174 7.44 1.66 29.32
CA TYR A 174 7.41 2.66 30.38
C TYR A 174 6.29 2.39 31.40
N ARG A 175 5.09 2.05 30.90
CA ARG A 175 3.91 1.80 31.75
C ARG A 175 4.00 0.50 32.54
N THR A 176 4.77 -0.49 32.06
CA THR A 176 5.00 -1.77 32.76
C THR A 176 6.25 -1.78 33.64
N ARG A 177 7.08 -0.73 33.58
CA ARG A 177 8.36 -0.60 34.33
C ARG A 177 9.37 -1.70 34.04
N VAL A 178 9.29 -2.27 32.85
CA VAL A 178 10.22 -3.29 32.37
C VAL A 178 11.49 -2.63 31.85
N LYS A 179 12.65 -3.28 31.99
CA LYS A 179 13.94 -2.72 31.56
C LYS A 179 13.88 -2.23 30.11
N PRO A 180 14.43 -1.04 29.80
CA PRO A 180 15.29 -0.19 30.63
C PRO A 180 14.56 0.82 31.56
N TYR A 181 13.27 0.64 31.82
CA TYR A 181 12.44 1.57 32.61
C TYR A 181 12.32 1.19 34.10
N ASP A 182 13.22 0.36 34.60
CA ASP A 182 13.31 0.00 36.02
C ASP A 182 13.90 1.14 36.86
N GLN A 183 14.76 1.98 36.27
CA GLN A 183 15.39 3.15 36.90
C GLN A 183 15.33 4.38 35.99
N ASN A 184 15.24 5.58 36.56
CA ASN A 184 15.23 6.86 35.82
C ASN A 184 14.25 6.91 34.63
N ARG A 185 13.12 6.20 34.73
CA ARG A 185 12.23 5.90 33.60
C ARG A 185 11.73 7.13 32.84
N HIS A 186 11.55 8.26 33.51
CA HIS A 186 11.12 9.51 32.88
C HIS A 186 12.19 10.06 31.93
N GLN A 187 13.46 10.02 32.34
CA GLN A 187 14.59 10.47 31.53
C GLN A 187 14.81 9.52 30.35
N VAL A 188 14.78 8.21 30.61
CA VAL A 188 14.92 7.18 29.56
C VAL A 188 13.83 7.33 28.50
N LEU A 189 12.57 7.52 28.91
CA LEU A 189 11.47 7.72 27.95
C LEU A 189 11.70 9.01 27.15
N ALA A 190 12.02 10.12 27.80
CA ALA A 190 12.29 11.39 27.11
C ALA A 190 13.41 11.26 26.06
N GLU A 191 14.50 10.57 26.40
CA GLU A 191 15.61 10.28 25.48
C GLU A 191 15.16 9.41 24.30
N LYS A 192 14.38 8.36 24.55
CA LYS A 192 13.83 7.49 23.49
C LYS A 192 12.88 8.26 22.56
N LEU A 193 11.99 9.07 23.13
CA LEU A 193 11.09 9.96 22.36
C LEU A 193 11.89 10.93 21.48
N GLN A 194 12.99 11.47 22.01
CA GLN A 194 13.87 12.37 21.27
C GLN A 194 14.56 11.64 20.11
N MET A 195 15.19 10.49 20.35
CA MET A 195 15.85 9.69 19.31
C MET A 195 14.90 9.30 18.18
N ILE A 196 13.67 8.86 18.50
CA ILE A 196 12.66 8.52 17.49
C ILE A 196 12.25 9.78 16.70
N SER A 197 12.10 10.91 17.37
CA SER A 197 11.76 12.18 16.72
C SER A 197 12.89 12.69 15.82
N GLU A 198 14.15 12.53 16.22
CA GLU A 198 15.33 12.92 15.44
C GLU A 198 15.46 12.08 14.17
N ARG A 199 15.19 10.77 14.24
CA ARG A 199 15.12 9.90 13.06
C ARG A 199 14.11 10.42 12.02
N VAL A 200 12.95 10.92 12.47
CA VAL A 200 11.94 11.50 11.57
C VAL A 200 12.40 12.86 11.02
N LYS A 201 12.95 13.73 11.88
CA LYS A 201 13.45 15.07 11.50
C LYS A 201 14.59 15.01 10.46
N GLY A 202 15.47 14.02 10.55
CA GLY A 202 16.58 13.83 9.60
C GLY A 202 16.20 13.19 8.27
N SER A 203 14.91 12.87 8.07
CA SER A 203 14.45 12.10 6.91
C SER A 203 13.74 12.96 5.86
N ALA A 204 13.47 12.36 4.69
CA ALA A 204 12.65 12.97 3.64
C ALA A 204 11.25 13.39 4.11
N VAL A 205 10.75 12.85 5.23
CA VAL A 205 9.47 13.26 5.85
C VAL A 205 9.52 14.72 6.28
N HIS A 206 10.65 15.22 6.77
CA HIS A 206 10.78 16.60 7.24
C HIS A 206 10.78 17.63 6.09
N GLN A 207 11.10 17.19 4.88
CA GLN A 207 10.95 18.01 3.67
C GLN A 207 9.47 18.16 3.24
N SER A 208 8.56 17.39 3.86
CA SER A 208 7.12 17.48 3.66
C SER A 208 6.44 18.08 4.89
N ALA A 209 5.41 18.90 4.70
CA ALA A 209 4.65 19.46 5.82
C ALA A 209 3.90 18.35 6.56
N LEU A 210 4.27 18.09 7.83
CA LEU A 210 3.46 17.28 8.75
C LEU A 210 2.18 18.05 9.08
N SER A 211 1.03 17.40 8.91
CA SER A 211 -0.29 17.96 9.17
C SER A 211 -1.20 16.91 9.82
N PRO A 212 -1.76 17.17 11.00
CA PRO A 212 -1.67 18.42 11.78
C PRO A 212 -0.34 18.57 12.53
N TYR A 213 0.07 19.81 12.82
CA TYR A 213 1.11 20.08 13.83
C TYR A 213 0.52 19.88 15.24
N GLU A 214 1.38 19.71 16.26
CA GLU A 214 0.94 19.37 17.63
C GLU A 214 -0.15 20.34 18.17
N GLY A 215 -1.41 19.90 18.20
CA GLY A 215 -2.54 20.68 18.73
C GLY A 215 -3.45 21.31 17.67
N GLU A 216 -3.16 21.15 16.38
CA GLU A 216 -4.09 21.54 15.32
C GLU A 216 -5.15 20.45 15.07
N PRO A 217 -6.41 20.82 14.81
CA PRO A 217 -7.42 19.85 14.42
C PRO A 217 -7.06 19.21 13.06
N PRO A 218 -7.36 17.92 12.84
CA PRO A 218 -7.02 17.26 11.59
C PRO A 218 -7.71 17.96 10.40
N LYS A 219 -6.90 18.55 9.50
CA LYS A 219 -7.43 19.22 8.31
C LYS A 219 -7.95 18.18 7.31
N ARG A 220 -9.15 18.40 6.75
CA ARG A 220 -9.69 17.58 5.65
C ARG A 220 -8.80 17.76 4.40
N MET A 221 -8.56 16.66 3.70
CA MET A 221 -7.70 16.65 2.51
C MET A 221 -8.20 17.63 1.44
N GLU A 222 -7.44 18.69 1.18
CA GLU A 222 -7.64 19.54 0.00
C GLU A 222 -6.79 18.98 -1.13
N LEU A 223 -7.37 18.04 -1.89
CA LEU A 223 -6.74 17.61 -3.14
C LEU A 223 -6.72 18.82 -4.11
N GLY A 224 -5.62 18.98 -4.83
CA GLY A 224 -5.53 20.00 -5.89
C GLY A 224 -6.64 19.84 -6.92
N LEU A 225 -7.09 20.96 -7.50
CA LEU A 225 -8.30 21.04 -8.34
C LEU A 225 -8.31 20.01 -9.49
N VAL A 226 -7.16 19.78 -10.14
CA VAL A 226 -7.00 18.77 -11.21
C VAL A 226 -7.24 17.35 -10.69
N ILE A 227 -6.70 17.03 -9.51
CA ILE A 227 -6.88 15.70 -8.90
C ILE A 227 -8.33 15.55 -8.43
N VAL A 228 -8.99 16.61 -7.94
CA VAL A 228 -10.43 16.58 -7.59
C VAL A 228 -11.29 16.28 -8.82
N LEU A 229 -11.05 16.96 -9.94
CA LEU A 229 -11.80 16.74 -11.18
C LEU A 229 -11.66 15.30 -11.70
N LEU A 230 -10.44 14.75 -11.69
CA LEU A 230 -10.19 13.36 -12.12
C LEU A 230 -10.69 12.33 -11.10
N SER A 231 -10.61 12.64 -9.81
CA SER A 231 -10.92 11.68 -8.73
C SER A 231 -12.40 11.50 -8.48
N ARG A 232 -13.25 12.51 -8.70
CA ARG A 232 -14.70 12.41 -8.45
C ARG A 232 -15.39 11.26 -9.22
N PRO A 233 -15.27 11.15 -10.56
CA PRO A 233 -15.87 10.03 -11.28
C PRO A 233 -15.24 8.69 -10.88
N LEU A 234 -13.93 8.68 -10.61
CA LEU A 234 -13.21 7.49 -10.16
C LEU A 234 -13.62 7.01 -8.77
N MET A 235 -13.88 7.93 -7.83
CA MET A 235 -14.34 7.60 -6.48
C MET A 235 -15.76 7.05 -6.52
N TRP A 236 -16.62 7.61 -7.38
CA TRP A 236 -17.92 7.05 -7.65
C TRP A 236 -17.80 5.63 -8.21
N LEU A 237 -16.92 5.42 -9.21
CA LEU A 237 -16.68 4.10 -9.80
C LEU A 237 -16.14 3.11 -8.77
N ASN A 238 -15.15 3.50 -7.97
CA ASN A 238 -14.63 2.67 -6.88
C ASN A 238 -15.74 2.34 -5.88
N ARG A 239 -16.63 3.28 -5.56
CA ARG A 239 -17.77 3.01 -4.68
C ARG A 239 -18.76 2.01 -5.31
N GLN A 240 -19.01 2.09 -6.62
CA GLN A 240 -19.83 1.08 -7.32
C GLN A 240 -19.14 -0.29 -7.36
N ILE A 241 -17.84 -0.34 -7.68
CA ILE A 241 -17.05 -1.56 -7.65
C ILE A 241 -17.12 -2.17 -6.24
N GLN A 242 -16.94 -1.38 -5.19
CA GLN A 242 -17.05 -1.86 -3.81
C GLN A 242 -18.46 -2.40 -3.51
N ARG A 243 -19.53 -1.78 -4.02
CA ARG A 243 -20.90 -2.34 -3.86
C ARG A 243 -21.07 -3.67 -4.57
N VAL A 244 -20.63 -3.76 -5.83
CA VAL A 244 -20.66 -5.01 -6.60
C VAL A 244 -19.80 -6.06 -5.92
N TRP A 245 -18.65 -5.68 -5.39
CA TRP A 245 -17.73 -6.57 -4.70
C TRP A 245 -18.30 -7.06 -3.37
N GLN A 246 -18.93 -6.19 -2.59
CA GLN A 246 -19.66 -6.54 -1.37
C GLN A 246 -20.88 -7.43 -1.68
N PHE A 247 -21.56 -7.18 -2.79
CA PHE A 247 -22.68 -8.01 -3.25
C PHE A 247 -22.20 -9.42 -3.66
N LEU A 248 -21.17 -9.50 -4.51
CA LEU A 248 -20.65 -10.75 -5.06
C LEU A 248 -19.91 -11.59 -4.01
N PHE A 249 -19.19 -10.94 -3.09
CA PHE A 249 -18.29 -11.63 -2.17
C PHE A 249 -18.67 -11.50 -0.69
N LYS A 250 -19.79 -10.84 -0.36
CA LYS A 250 -20.40 -10.70 0.98
C LYS A 250 -19.39 -10.79 2.13
N VAL A 251 -18.37 -9.93 2.10
CA VAL A 251 -17.35 -9.91 3.14
C VAL A 251 -17.95 -9.23 4.35
N GLU A 252 -18.61 -10.02 5.19
CA GLU A 252 -19.01 -9.59 6.52
C GLU A 252 -17.71 -9.23 7.25
N GLU A 253 -17.43 -7.93 7.31
CA GLU A 253 -16.45 -7.41 8.25
C GLU A 253 -17.03 -7.75 9.62
N VAL A 254 -16.56 -8.86 10.19
CA VAL A 254 -16.62 -9.04 11.64
C VAL A 254 -15.80 -7.88 12.18
N LEU A 255 -16.49 -6.78 12.45
CA LEU A 255 -16.00 -5.68 13.24
C LEU A 255 -15.58 -6.33 14.55
N VAL A 256 -14.28 -6.56 14.71
CA VAL A 256 -13.71 -6.72 16.03
C VAL A 256 -14.10 -5.43 16.73
N ASN A 257 -15.13 -5.52 17.57
CA ASN A 257 -15.59 -4.39 18.36
C ASN A 257 -14.40 -3.99 19.21
N LYS A 258 -13.74 -2.91 18.81
CA LYS A 258 -12.72 -2.26 19.60
C LYS A 258 -13.46 -1.77 20.85
N ILE A 259 -13.32 -2.48 21.96
CA ILE A 259 -13.80 -2.01 23.25
C ILE A 259 -12.92 -0.79 23.58
N ASP A 260 -13.40 0.40 23.21
CA ASP A 260 -12.66 1.64 23.40
C ASP A 260 -12.81 2.11 24.85
N ASN A 261 -12.28 1.33 25.80
CA ASN A 261 -12.14 1.71 27.21
C ASN A 261 -10.82 2.48 27.47
N THR A 262 -10.17 3.00 26.42
CA THR A 262 -8.76 3.42 26.48
C THR A 262 -8.55 4.90 26.85
N GLY A 263 -9.58 5.73 26.96
CA GLY A 263 -9.42 7.17 27.23
C GLY A 263 -8.74 7.45 28.58
N GLU A 264 -9.26 6.87 29.65
CA GLU A 264 -8.76 7.11 31.02
C GLU A 264 -7.53 6.27 31.37
N GLN A 265 -7.39 5.08 30.77
CA GLN A 265 -6.30 4.15 31.12
C GLN A 265 -4.96 4.46 30.45
N ARG A 266 -4.88 5.36 29.46
CA ARG A 266 -3.64 5.62 28.69
C ARG A 266 -2.49 6.24 29.48
N TYR A 267 -2.79 6.90 30.61
CA TYR A 267 -1.86 7.76 31.34
C TYR A 267 -1.39 7.17 32.69
N THR A 268 -1.74 5.92 32.95
CA THR A 268 -1.38 5.22 34.21
C THR A 268 -0.46 4.04 33.96
N ASP A 269 0.28 3.67 35.00
CA ASP A 269 1.02 2.41 35.06
C ASP A 269 0.09 1.21 34.84
N LEU A 270 0.63 0.15 34.24
CA LEU A 270 -0.09 -1.07 33.88
C LEU A 270 0.31 -2.20 34.82
N ASP A 271 -0.69 -2.72 35.54
CA ASP A 271 -0.60 -4.02 36.19
C ASP A 271 -0.64 -5.16 35.14
N VAL A 272 -0.20 -6.35 35.55
CA VAL A 272 -0.15 -7.58 34.75
C VAL A 272 -1.48 -7.84 34.02
N GLN A 273 -2.61 -7.79 34.73
CA GLN A 273 -3.92 -8.07 34.14
C GLN A 273 -4.35 -6.96 33.15
N ALA A 274 -4.00 -5.71 33.46
CA ALA A 274 -4.28 -4.59 32.57
C ALA A 274 -3.43 -4.70 31.29
N TYR A 275 -2.17 -5.11 31.40
CA TYR A 275 -1.29 -5.35 30.26
C TYR A 275 -1.78 -6.50 29.36
N LEU A 276 -2.15 -7.64 29.96
CA LEU A 276 -2.68 -8.79 29.22
C LEU A 276 -3.88 -8.41 28.35
N ARG A 277 -4.86 -7.71 28.93
CA ARG A 277 -6.08 -7.30 28.22
C ARG A 277 -5.83 -6.21 27.20
N SER A 278 -5.12 -5.14 27.58
CA SER A 278 -4.96 -3.96 26.74
C SER A 278 -3.94 -4.12 25.62
N ARG A 279 -3.01 -5.08 25.75
CA ARG A 279 -1.91 -5.26 24.81
C ARG A 279 -1.86 -6.66 24.23
N LEU A 280 -1.67 -7.70 25.04
CA LEU A 280 -1.46 -9.05 24.51
C LEU A 280 -2.72 -9.60 23.81
N GLU A 281 -3.87 -9.57 24.49
CA GLU A 281 -5.14 -10.10 23.98
C GLU A 281 -5.68 -9.24 22.84
N ASP A 282 -5.66 -7.91 22.98
CA ASP A 282 -6.02 -6.96 21.92
C ASP A 282 -5.22 -7.21 20.63
N GLN A 283 -3.88 -7.36 20.73
CA GLN A 283 -3.05 -7.58 19.56
C GLN A 283 -3.23 -8.98 18.97
N PHE A 284 -3.38 -10.02 19.81
CA PHE A 284 -3.68 -11.36 19.33
C PHE A 284 -4.99 -11.40 18.53
N ASP A 285 -6.07 -10.82 19.06
CA ASP A 285 -7.36 -10.77 18.39
C ASP A 285 -7.31 -9.92 17.11
N TRP A 286 -6.55 -8.81 17.15
CA TRP A 286 -6.31 -7.98 15.98
C TRP A 286 -5.59 -8.75 14.86
N TYR A 287 -4.44 -9.38 15.14
CA TYR A 287 -3.68 -10.13 14.14
C TYR A 287 -4.49 -11.31 13.58
N ARG A 288 -5.15 -12.09 14.45
CA ARG A 288 -5.99 -13.22 14.05
C ARG A 288 -7.19 -12.79 13.20
N GLY A 289 -7.86 -11.70 13.59
CA GLY A 289 -8.97 -11.13 12.84
C GLY A 289 -8.53 -10.61 11.47
N LYS A 290 -7.39 -9.90 11.41
CA LYS A 290 -6.82 -9.40 10.17
C LYS A 290 -6.35 -10.51 9.24
N ALA A 291 -5.72 -11.56 9.76
CA ALA A 291 -5.31 -12.71 8.96
C ALA A 291 -6.51 -13.35 8.24
N LYS A 292 -7.63 -13.59 8.94
CA LYS A 292 -8.86 -14.12 8.31
C LYS A 292 -9.37 -13.24 7.17
N LEU A 293 -9.40 -11.93 7.38
CA LEU A 293 -9.82 -10.96 6.38
C LEU A 293 -8.88 -10.97 5.15
N TYR A 294 -7.57 -11.02 5.37
CA TYR A 294 -6.57 -11.05 4.31
C TYR A 294 -6.62 -12.36 3.52
N ASN A 295 -6.81 -13.50 4.19
CA ASN A 295 -7.00 -14.79 3.52
C ASN A 295 -8.22 -14.77 2.58
N ARG A 296 -9.35 -14.26 3.06
CA ARG A 296 -10.57 -14.15 2.24
C ARG A 296 -10.35 -13.23 1.03
N ARG A 297 -9.71 -12.07 1.24
CA ARG A 297 -9.37 -11.14 0.17
C ARG A 297 -8.44 -11.78 -0.85
N TYR A 298 -7.41 -12.48 -0.40
CA TYR A 298 -6.47 -13.21 -1.26
C TYR A 298 -7.21 -14.21 -2.14
N GLN A 299 -8.04 -15.07 -1.55
CA GLN A 299 -8.83 -16.06 -2.30
C GLN A 299 -9.73 -15.40 -3.35
N ILE A 300 -10.44 -14.33 -2.99
CA ILE A 300 -11.32 -13.60 -3.93
C ILE A 300 -10.53 -13.05 -5.12
N PHE A 301 -9.40 -12.38 -4.87
CA PHE A 301 -8.59 -11.80 -5.94
C PHE A 301 -7.94 -12.88 -6.80
N GLN A 302 -7.44 -13.96 -6.19
CA GLN A 302 -6.86 -15.09 -6.92
C GLN A 302 -7.90 -15.80 -7.79
N SER A 303 -9.09 -16.06 -7.26
CA SER A 303 -10.21 -16.61 -8.04
C SER A 303 -10.62 -15.68 -9.17
N SER A 304 -10.60 -14.36 -8.96
CA SER A 304 -10.88 -13.38 -10.01
C SER A 304 -9.88 -13.48 -11.16
N VAL A 305 -8.58 -13.65 -10.87
CA VAL A 305 -7.54 -13.86 -11.90
C VAL A 305 -7.87 -15.08 -12.77
N TYR A 306 -8.23 -16.21 -12.16
CA TYR A 306 -8.60 -17.42 -12.91
C TYR A 306 -9.89 -17.24 -13.72
N ILE A 307 -10.90 -16.56 -13.16
CA ILE A 307 -12.17 -16.27 -13.87
C ILE A 307 -11.89 -15.42 -15.10
N PHE A 308 -11.13 -14.33 -14.98
CA PHE A 308 -10.82 -13.47 -16.13
C PHE A 308 -9.90 -14.15 -17.14
N GLY A 309 -8.98 -15.00 -16.69
CA GLY A 309 -8.18 -15.85 -17.58
C GLY A 309 -9.05 -16.80 -18.41
N GLY A 310 -9.96 -17.54 -17.76
CA GLY A 310 -10.90 -18.44 -18.42
C GLY A 310 -11.89 -17.70 -19.34
N LEU A 311 -12.38 -16.52 -18.93
CA LEU A 311 -13.25 -15.69 -19.74
C LEU A 311 -12.55 -15.22 -21.02
N GLY A 312 -11.24 -14.91 -20.96
CA GLY A 312 -10.46 -14.58 -22.15
C GLY A 312 -10.41 -15.73 -23.15
N THR A 313 -10.16 -16.95 -22.68
CA THR A 313 -10.20 -18.16 -23.54
C THR A 313 -11.59 -18.39 -24.13
N PHE A 314 -12.63 -18.22 -23.34
CA PHE A 314 -14.01 -18.37 -23.80
C PHE A 314 -14.38 -17.34 -24.88
N LEU A 315 -14.03 -16.06 -24.68
CA LEU A 315 -14.29 -14.99 -25.65
C LEU A 315 -13.56 -15.23 -26.98
N ALA A 316 -12.33 -15.74 -26.92
CA ALA A 316 -11.58 -16.14 -28.11
C ALA A 316 -12.31 -17.23 -28.90
N ALA A 317 -12.85 -18.25 -28.21
CA ALA A 317 -13.58 -19.35 -28.82
C ALA A 317 -14.91 -18.91 -29.45
N THR A 318 -15.62 -17.93 -28.88
CA THR A 318 -16.88 -17.41 -29.44
C THR A 318 -16.70 -16.37 -30.54
N GLY A 319 -15.47 -16.11 -30.98
CA GLY A 319 -15.16 -15.12 -32.03
C GLY A 319 -15.14 -13.67 -31.54
N LEU A 320 -15.17 -13.41 -30.22
CA LEU A 320 -15.07 -12.07 -29.62
C LEU A 320 -13.62 -11.69 -29.32
N GLN A 321 -12.73 -11.93 -30.30
CA GLN A 321 -11.27 -11.79 -30.15
C GLN A 321 -10.84 -10.40 -29.65
N ASN A 322 -11.53 -9.33 -30.08
CA ASN A 322 -11.23 -7.96 -29.65
C ASN A 322 -11.27 -7.81 -28.11
N TRP A 323 -12.19 -8.51 -27.42
CA TRP A 323 -12.38 -8.36 -25.97
C TRP A 323 -11.41 -9.17 -25.11
N VAL A 324 -10.62 -10.07 -25.71
CA VAL A 324 -9.64 -10.90 -24.99
C VAL A 324 -8.58 -10.03 -24.30
N ALA A 325 -8.17 -8.93 -24.93
CA ALA A 325 -7.22 -7.99 -24.34
C ALA A 325 -7.77 -7.33 -23.06
N VAL A 326 -9.08 -7.07 -22.98
CA VAL A 326 -9.71 -6.48 -21.78
C VAL A 326 -9.67 -7.46 -20.62
N THR A 327 -10.02 -8.73 -20.84
CA THR A 327 -9.97 -9.76 -19.79
C THR A 327 -8.54 -10.03 -19.33
N ALA A 328 -7.57 -10.02 -20.25
CA ALA A 328 -6.15 -10.14 -19.91
C ALA A 328 -5.66 -8.95 -19.06
N ALA A 329 -6.04 -7.72 -19.42
CA ALA A 329 -5.70 -6.53 -18.66
C ALA A 329 -6.33 -6.52 -17.26
N LEU A 330 -7.56 -7.00 -17.11
CA LEU A 330 -8.21 -7.17 -15.81
C LEU A 330 -7.49 -8.20 -14.95
N ALA A 331 -7.15 -9.37 -15.50
CA ALA A 331 -6.37 -10.38 -14.79
C ALA A 331 -5.01 -9.83 -14.33
N GLY A 332 -4.28 -9.16 -15.24
CA GLY A 332 -3.02 -8.49 -14.91
C GLY A 332 -3.17 -7.44 -13.82
N ALA A 333 -4.23 -6.63 -13.84
CA ALA A 333 -4.51 -5.63 -12.81
C ALA A 333 -4.73 -6.26 -11.42
N PHE A 334 -5.42 -7.41 -11.35
CA PHE A 334 -5.57 -8.15 -10.08
C PHE A 334 -4.25 -8.74 -9.58
N VAL A 335 -3.44 -9.30 -10.46
CA VAL A 335 -2.09 -9.79 -10.12
C VAL A 335 -1.23 -8.65 -9.56
N THR A 336 -1.17 -7.53 -10.27
CA THR A 336 -0.43 -6.34 -9.80
C THR A 336 -0.97 -5.84 -8.46
N TYR A 337 -2.30 -5.88 -8.26
CA TYR A 337 -2.90 -5.48 -6.99
C TYR A 337 -2.51 -6.40 -5.82
N LEU A 338 -2.56 -7.72 -6.03
CA LEU A 338 -2.14 -8.72 -5.04
C LEU A 338 -0.68 -8.53 -4.64
N GLU A 339 0.20 -8.37 -5.63
CA GLU A 339 1.63 -8.22 -5.43
C GLU A 339 1.97 -6.94 -4.69
N TYR A 340 1.40 -5.81 -5.13
CA TYR A 340 1.66 -4.51 -4.54
C TYR A 340 1.13 -4.38 -3.10
N ARG A 341 -0.06 -4.94 -2.82
CA ARG A 341 -0.62 -4.93 -1.46
C ARG A 341 0.03 -5.94 -0.54
N ARG A 342 0.94 -6.80 -1.04
CA ARG A 342 1.63 -7.84 -0.27
C ARG A 342 0.65 -8.71 0.52
N ILE A 343 -0.54 -8.99 -0.04
CA ILE A 343 -1.64 -9.61 0.73
C ILE A 343 -1.19 -10.97 1.29
N GLU A 344 -0.45 -11.75 0.52
CA GLU A 344 0.08 -13.04 0.95
C GLU A 344 1.16 -12.92 2.04
N ALA A 345 2.18 -12.09 1.83
CA ALA A 345 3.24 -11.89 2.82
C ALA A 345 2.71 -11.32 4.13
N THR A 346 1.78 -10.36 4.06
CA THR A 346 1.12 -9.80 5.24
C THR A 346 0.21 -10.83 5.93
N LEU A 347 -0.48 -11.68 5.17
CA LEU A 347 -1.25 -12.79 5.74
C LEU A 347 -0.37 -13.75 6.54
N VAL A 348 0.77 -14.15 5.97
CA VAL A 348 1.74 -15.05 6.63
C VAL A 348 2.30 -14.40 7.89
N GLY A 349 2.74 -13.13 7.81
CA GLY A 349 3.25 -12.39 8.96
C GLY A 349 2.22 -12.27 10.09
N TYR A 350 0.95 -12.00 9.76
CA TYR A 350 -0.11 -11.93 10.77
C TYR A 350 -0.41 -13.27 11.42
N ASN A 351 -0.37 -14.38 10.67
CA ASN A 351 -0.52 -15.71 11.25
C ASN A 351 0.65 -16.03 12.20
N GLN A 352 1.89 -15.79 11.76
CA GLN A 352 3.09 -16.02 12.59
C GLN A 352 3.06 -15.19 13.87
N ALA A 353 2.71 -13.91 13.80
CA ALA A 353 2.56 -13.06 14.98
C ALA A 353 1.43 -13.52 15.89
N ALA A 354 0.26 -13.91 15.33
CA ALA A 354 -0.84 -14.44 16.12
C ALA A 354 -0.48 -15.74 16.84
N ASP A 355 0.22 -16.65 16.18
CA ASP A 355 0.67 -17.92 16.76
C ASP A 355 1.71 -17.67 17.88
N ALA A 356 2.68 -16.78 17.65
CA ALA A 356 3.66 -16.40 18.67
C ALA A 356 3.01 -15.74 19.90
N LEU A 357 2.06 -14.82 19.70
CA LEU A 357 1.31 -14.21 20.81
C LEU A 357 0.43 -15.23 21.54
N TYR A 358 -0.13 -16.20 20.82
CA TYR A 358 -0.86 -17.31 21.43
C TYR A 358 0.04 -18.17 22.32
N ASP A 359 1.25 -18.51 21.86
CA ASP A 359 2.22 -19.30 22.61
C ASP A 359 2.69 -18.56 23.87
N ILE A 360 2.95 -17.25 23.77
CA ILE A 360 3.27 -16.40 24.92
C ILE A 360 2.13 -16.41 25.94
N ARG A 361 0.89 -16.26 25.47
CA ARG A 361 -0.32 -16.29 26.32
C ARG A 361 -0.50 -17.66 26.98
N ALA A 362 -0.33 -18.74 26.22
CA ALA A 362 -0.44 -20.11 26.74
C ALA A 362 0.63 -20.39 27.80
N TRP A 363 1.88 -19.97 27.56
CA TRP A 363 2.96 -20.05 28.54
C TRP A 363 2.61 -19.30 29.82
N TRP A 364 2.13 -18.05 29.72
CA TRP A 364 1.75 -17.26 30.90
C TRP A 364 0.66 -17.93 31.74
N TYR A 365 -0.40 -18.44 31.10
CA TYR A 365 -1.48 -19.11 31.80
C TYR A 365 -1.07 -20.47 32.39
N SER A 366 -0.03 -21.10 31.84
CA SER A 366 0.51 -22.36 32.38
C SER A 366 1.31 -22.21 33.68
N LEU A 367 1.76 -20.99 34.01
CA LEU A 367 2.52 -20.73 35.23
C LEU A 367 1.65 -20.85 36.50
N PRO A 368 2.17 -21.42 37.60
CA PRO A 368 1.51 -21.37 38.91
C PRO A 368 1.48 -19.94 39.43
N ASP A 369 0.54 -19.63 40.32
CA ASP A 369 0.33 -18.25 40.82
C ASP A 369 1.56 -17.69 41.56
N THR A 370 2.35 -18.55 42.21
CA THR A 370 3.64 -18.18 42.81
C THR A 370 4.65 -17.71 41.78
N ALA A 371 4.70 -18.34 40.61
CA ALA A 371 5.59 -17.94 39.51
C ALA A 371 5.05 -16.71 38.76
N LYS A 372 3.73 -16.53 38.68
CA LYS A 372 3.12 -15.31 38.12
C LYS A 372 3.40 -14.06 38.96
N ALA A 373 3.59 -14.24 40.27
CA ALA A 373 3.97 -13.16 41.18
C ALA A 373 5.45 -12.74 41.05
N ASP A 374 6.30 -13.54 40.39
CA ASP A 374 7.71 -13.18 40.14
C ASP A 374 7.80 -12.07 39.08
N PRO A 375 8.35 -10.88 39.43
CA PRO A 375 8.52 -9.78 38.49
C PRO A 375 9.33 -10.15 37.24
N LYS A 376 10.23 -11.14 37.33
CA LYS A 376 11.03 -11.59 36.18
C LYS A 376 10.18 -12.29 35.13
N ASN A 377 9.15 -13.03 35.54
CA ASN A 377 8.25 -13.68 34.60
C ASN A 377 7.34 -12.65 33.92
N PHE A 378 6.92 -11.61 34.65
CA PHE A 378 6.19 -10.49 34.04
C PHE A 378 7.07 -9.71 33.06
N GLU A 379 8.32 -9.42 33.41
CA GLU A 379 9.31 -8.83 32.49
C GLU A 379 9.46 -9.66 31.22
N LYS A 380 9.63 -10.98 31.36
CA LYS A 380 9.72 -11.91 30.22
C LYS A 380 8.45 -11.90 29.36
N LEU A 381 7.26 -11.83 29.96
CA LEU A 381 5.99 -11.72 29.25
C LEU A 381 5.96 -10.46 28.38
N VAL A 382 6.28 -9.31 28.97
CA VAL A 382 6.24 -8.01 28.29
C VAL A 382 7.28 -7.98 27.17
N ILE A 383 8.53 -8.34 27.44
CA ILE A 383 9.61 -8.33 26.44
C ILE A 383 9.26 -9.24 25.26
N ASN A 384 8.82 -10.48 25.51
CA ASN A 384 8.49 -11.39 24.41
C ASN A 384 7.31 -10.87 23.58
N THR A 385 6.28 -10.34 24.24
CA THR A 385 5.09 -9.79 23.54
C THR A 385 5.48 -8.61 22.64
N GLU A 386 6.20 -7.64 23.21
CA GLU A 386 6.59 -6.44 22.51
C GLU A 386 7.60 -6.77 21.40
N GLU A 387 8.55 -7.68 21.62
CA GLU A 387 9.51 -8.10 20.58
C GLU A 387 8.84 -8.88 19.44
N THR A 388 7.82 -9.70 19.72
CA THR A 388 7.00 -10.34 18.68
C THR A 388 6.29 -9.29 17.81
N ILE A 389 5.67 -8.26 18.42
CA ILE A 389 5.00 -7.18 17.67
C ILE A 389 6.03 -6.36 16.87
N ARG A 390 7.17 -6.04 17.48
CA ARG A 390 8.25 -5.27 16.84
C ARG A 390 8.85 -6.03 15.65
N SER A 391 9.13 -7.32 15.80
CA SER A 391 9.74 -8.12 14.74
C SER A 391 8.84 -8.29 13.52
N GLU A 392 7.52 -8.52 13.73
CA GLU A 392 6.54 -8.51 12.63
C GLU A 392 6.51 -7.14 11.95
N HIS A 393 6.42 -6.07 12.73
CA HIS A 393 6.35 -4.72 12.19
C HIS A 393 7.61 -4.34 11.40
N ASN A 394 8.79 -4.67 11.92
CA ASN A 394 10.07 -4.42 11.25
C ASN A 394 10.21 -5.23 9.97
N SER A 395 9.77 -6.50 9.97
CA SER A 395 9.77 -7.34 8.77
C SER A 395 8.89 -6.73 7.68
N TRP A 396 7.67 -6.31 8.04
CA TRP A 396 6.78 -5.62 7.11
C TRP A 396 7.34 -4.27 6.63
N LEU A 397 8.02 -3.53 7.50
CA LEU A 397 8.61 -2.23 7.17
C LEU A 397 9.79 -2.38 6.19
N GLN A 398 10.71 -3.32 6.44
CA GLN A 398 11.81 -3.64 5.53
C GLN A 398 11.29 -4.08 4.17
N ASP A 399 10.32 -5.00 4.17
CA ASP A 399 9.69 -5.47 2.94
C ASP A 399 9.08 -4.32 2.11
N MET A 400 8.37 -3.41 2.78
CA MET A 400 7.78 -2.26 2.10
C MET A 400 8.84 -1.27 1.59
N GLN A 401 9.94 -1.07 2.34
CA GLN A 401 11.06 -0.22 1.92
C GLN A 401 11.75 -0.77 0.68
N ASP A 402 12.08 -2.07 0.66
CA ASP A 402 12.73 -2.73 -0.48
C ASP A 402 11.86 -2.64 -1.73
N ARG A 403 10.55 -2.86 -1.58
CA ARG A 403 9.60 -2.73 -2.71
C ARG A 403 9.51 -1.31 -3.22
N LEU A 404 9.50 -0.33 -2.33
CA LEU A 404 9.49 1.07 -2.74
C LEU A 404 10.78 1.39 -3.51
N ALA A 405 11.93 0.93 -3.04
CA ALA A 405 13.20 1.11 -3.74
C ALA A 405 13.16 0.53 -5.16
N ASN A 406 12.79 -0.75 -5.30
CA ASN A 406 12.68 -1.42 -6.60
C ASN A 406 11.72 -0.71 -7.57
N LEU A 407 10.63 -0.14 -7.05
CA LEU A 407 9.66 0.57 -7.87
C LEU A 407 10.17 1.92 -8.37
N TYR A 408 10.99 2.63 -7.59
CA TYR A 408 11.61 3.87 -8.06
C TYR A 408 12.77 3.60 -9.02
N GLU A 409 13.55 2.54 -8.79
CA GLU A 409 14.65 2.13 -9.66
C GLU A 409 14.14 1.74 -11.04
N SER A 410 13.19 0.81 -11.12
CA SER A 410 12.57 0.39 -12.39
C SER A 410 11.90 1.53 -13.16
N THR A 411 11.35 2.53 -12.47
CA THR A 411 10.74 3.70 -13.13
C THR A 411 11.80 4.65 -13.69
N SER A 412 12.94 4.80 -12.99
CA SER A 412 14.08 5.59 -13.44
C SER A 412 14.72 5.00 -14.71
N GLU A 413 14.97 3.69 -14.72
CA GLU A 413 15.55 3.00 -15.87
C GLU A 413 14.67 3.07 -17.12
N ARG A 414 13.35 2.87 -16.96
CA ARG A 414 12.42 2.96 -18.08
C ARG A 414 12.35 4.38 -18.67
N SER A 415 12.45 5.41 -17.83
CA SER A 415 12.49 6.80 -18.29
C SER A 415 13.77 7.14 -19.06
N LYS A 416 14.91 6.55 -18.67
CA LYS A 416 16.18 6.69 -19.41
C LYS A 416 16.10 6.00 -20.76
N SER A 417 15.62 4.76 -20.80
CA SER A 417 15.46 4.00 -22.04
C SER A 417 14.52 4.67 -23.05
N GLU A 418 13.41 5.28 -22.61
CA GLU A 418 12.51 6.05 -23.49
C GLU A 418 13.15 7.36 -24.00
N THR A 419 14.05 7.97 -23.23
CA THR A 419 14.78 9.19 -23.65
C THR A 419 15.89 8.87 -24.65
N ASP A 420 16.55 7.72 -24.49
CA ASP A 420 17.61 7.26 -25.39
C ASP A 420 17.04 6.83 -26.76
N LEU A 421 15.81 6.32 -26.80
CA LEU A 421 15.09 5.98 -28.04
C LEU A 421 14.48 7.21 -28.76
N ALA A 422 14.33 8.35 -28.06
CA ALA A 422 13.77 9.59 -28.62
C ALA A 422 14.83 10.56 -29.15
N SER A 423 16.12 10.22 -29.04
CA SER A 423 17.21 10.98 -29.65
C SER A 423 17.34 10.62 -31.13
N PRO A 424 17.19 11.56 -32.08
CA PRO A 424 17.45 11.26 -33.47
C PRO A 424 18.95 10.98 -33.62
N SER A 425 19.29 9.77 -34.09
CA SER A 425 20.65 9.44 -34.49
C SER A 425 21.21 10.55 -35.37
N PRO A 426 22.42 11.09 -35.09
CA PRO A 426 23.04 12.04 -35.99
C PRO A 426 23.24 11.35 -37.35
N SER A 427 22.66 11.95 -38.39
CA SER A 427 22.80 11.53 -39.78
C SER A 427 24.29 11.31 -40.11
N PRO A 428 24.68 10.22 -40.80
CA PRO A 428 26.07 9.97 -41.10
C PRO A 428 26.56 11.07 -42.05
N ALA A 429 27.47 11.90 -41.56
CA ALA A 429 28.16 12.89 -42.37
C ALA A 429 29.04 12.18 -43.39
N ALA A 430 28.96 12.63 -44.64
CA ALA A 430 29.69 12.10 -45.77
C ALA A 430 31.21 12.03 -45.52
N GLU A 431 31.80 10.86 -45.77
CA GLU A 431 33.25 10.67 -45.86
C GLU A 431 33.82 11.36 -47.10
N PRO A 432 34.94 12.09 -47.01
CA PRO A 432 35.71 12.51 -48.17
C PRO A 432 36.69 11.41 -48.58
N GLN A 433 36.63 11.04 -49.87
CA GLN A 433 37.60 10.17 -50.54
C GLN A 433 39.01 10.80 -50.58
N GLY A 434 40.07 10.00 -50.36
CA GLY A 434 41.44 10.50 -50.56
C GLY A 434 42.64 9.59 -50.26
N LYS A 435 42.77 8.46 -50.96
CA LYS A 435 44.03 7.91 -51.56
C LYS A 435 45.20 7.38 -50.65
N PRO A 436 46.20 6.63 -51.20
CA PRO A 436 46.48 5.22 -50.82
C PRO A 436 47.96 4.93 -50.42
N LYS A 437 48.30 3.62 -50.26
CA LYS A 437 49.63 2.93 -50.17
C LYS A 437 49.94 2.34 -48.78
N ASP A 438 50.59 1.20 -48.56
CA ASP A 438 51.23 0.15 -49.39
C ASP A 438 51.35 -1.16 -48.55
N ASN A 439 51.58 -2.28 -49.25
CA ASN A 439 51.93 -3.69 -48.91
C ASN A 439 52.56 -4.11 -47.55
N GLU A 440 52.23 -5.33 -47.10
CA GLU A 440 53.10 -6.54 -46.86
C GLU A 440 52.32 -7.54 -45.96
N ALA A 441 51.84 -8.68 -46.48
CA ALA A 441 52.50 -10.00 -46.46
C ALA A 441 52.92 -10.50 -45.06
N ASP A 442 52.26 -11.52 -44.51
CA ASP A 442 52.88 -12.85 -44.33
C ASP A 442 51.89 -13.93 -43.83
N GLN A 443 52.25 -15.17 -44.14
CA GLN A 443 51.73 -16.53 -43.91
C GLN A 443 51.23 -16.81 -42.47
N GLY A 444 50.43 -17.83 -42.14
CA GLY A 444 50.07 -19.12 -42.76
C GLY A 444 49.67 -20.09 -41.63
N ASN A 445 49.13 -21.26 -42.00
CA ASN A 445 48.90 -22.47 -41.18
C ASN A 445 47.78 -22.44 -40.12
N ASP A 446 47.04 -23.52 -39.85
CA ASP A 446 46.91 -24.85 -40.44
C ASP A 446 45.59 -25.47 -39.92
N GLU A 447 45.09 -26.45 -40.64
CA GLU A 447 43.92 -27.26 -40.33
C GLU A 447 44.16 -28.18 -39.12
N GLY A 448 43.10 -28.67 -38.45
CA GLY A 448 43.26 -29.82 -37.54
C GLY A 448 42.14 -30.12 -36.57
N HIS A 449 41.21 -30.99 -37.01
CA HIS A 449 40.27 -31.79 -36.22
C HIS A 449 40.75 -32.25 -34.83
N THR A 450 39.87 -32.32 -33.81
CA THR A 450 39.26 -33.58 -33.31
C THR A 450 38.34 -33.39 -32.10
N SER A 451 37.35 -34.27 -32.03
CA SER A 451 36.23 -34.38 -31.08
C SER A 451 36.59 -34.93 -29.69
N GLN A 452 35.59 -34.86 -28.79
CA GLN A 452 35.41 -35.53 -27.48
C GLN A 452 36.14 -34.80 -26.34
N LEU A 453 35.46 -34.30 -25.29
CA LEU A 453 34.44 -34.88 -24.42
C LEU A 453 33.48 -33.83 -23.85
#